data_AF-A0A940PYP6-F1
#
_entry.id   AF-A0A940PYP6-F1
#
_cell.length_a   1.000
_cell.length_b   1.000
_cell.length_c   1.000
_cell.angle_alpha   90.00
_cell.angle_beta   90.00
_cell.angle_gamma   90.00
#
_symmetry.space_group_name_H-M   'P 1'
#
loop_
_entity.id
_entity.type
_entity.pdbx_description
1 polymer ?
#
loop_
_entity_poly.entity_id
_entity_poly.type
_entity_poly.pdbx_seq_one_letter_code
_entity_poly.pdbx_strand_id
1 'polypeptide(L)' 'MAKINGKIVSSADEMTLSEFIEREGYGKRIAVEYNGEILPKSEYDSRIILLDDEIEIVEFMGGG' A
#
# COMPACT_ATOMS: atom_id res chain seq x y z
N MET A 1 -6.23 -11.77 -4.14
CA MET A 1 -4.85 -11.75 -3.64
C MET A 1 -4.07 -10.72 -4.42
N ALA A 2 -3.96 -9.54 -3.84
CA ALA A 2 -3.02 -8.53 -4.29
C ALA A 2 -1.56 -8.99 -4.08
N LYS A 3 -0.65 -8.42 -4.87
CA LYS A 3 0.80 -8.50 -4.69
C LYS A 3 1.28 -7.19 -4.09
N ILE A 4 1.88 -7.24 -2.90
CA ILE A 4 2.35 -6.07 -2.18
C ILE A 4 3.83 -6.23 -1.85
N ASN A 5 4.69 -5.30 -2.29
CA ASN A 5 6.14 -5.37 -2.14
C ASN A 5 6.70 -6.73 -2.59
N GLY A 6 6.28 -7.21 -3.77
CA GLY A 6 6.69 -8.51 -4.29
C GLY A 6 6.01 -9.75 -3.67
N LYS A 7 5.19 -9.62 -2.62
CA LYS A 7 4.58 -10.76 -1.90
C LYS A 7 3.09 -10.88 -2.17
N ILE A 8 2.58 -12.10 -2.34
CA ILE A 8 1.14 -12.35 -2.42
C ILE A 8 0.52 -12.21 -1.02
N VAL A 9 -0.44 -11.30 -0.86
CA VAL A 9 -1.11 -11.01 0.42
C VAL A 9 -2.61 -11.23 0.29
N SER A 10 -3.08 -12.42 0.69
CA SER A 10 -4.52 -12.76 0.66
C SER A 10 -5.35 -12.01 1.68
N SER A 11 -4.74 -11.59 2.79
CA SER A 11 -5.43 -10.87 3.86
C SER A 11 -5.64 -9.39 3.56
N ALA A 12 -5.18 -8.89 2.42
CA ALA A 12 -5.32 -7.49 2.03
C ALA A 12 -6.53 -7.25 1.11
N ASP A 13 -7.22 -8.30 0.67
CA ASP A 13 -8.38 -8.14 -0.20
C ASP A 13 -9.52 -7.43 0.57
N GLU A 14 -10.25 -6.54 -0.11
CA GLU A 14 -11.43 -5.80 0.40
C GLU A 14 -11.19 -4.77 1.52
N MET A 15 -9.94 -4.44 1.85
CA MET A 15 -9.64 -3.30 2.75
C MET A 15 -9.15 -2.09 1.98
N THR A 16 -9.29 -0.93 2.61
CA THR A 16 -8.64 0.28 2.12
C THR A 16 -7.12 0.16 2.24
N LEU A 17 -6.42 0.89 1.39
CA LEU A 17 -4.96 0.97 1.45
C LEU A 17 -4.50 1.57 2.79
N SER A 18 -5.22 2.55 3.36
CA SER A 18 -4.86 3.11 4.66
C SER A 18 -5.01 2.11 5.81
N GLU A 19 -6.07 1.31 5.84
CA GLU A 19 -6.24 0.22 6.80
C GLU A 19 -5.10 -0.80 6.70
N PHE A 20 -4.72 -1.17 5.48
CA PHE A 20 -3.58 -2.06 5.25
C PHE A 20 -2.27 -1.47 5.79
N ILE A 21 -2.00 -0.21 5.46
CA ILE A 21 -0.80 0.52 5.89
C ILE A 21 -0.70 0.56 7.42
N GLU A 22 -1.81 0.89 8.10
CA GLU A 22 -1.89 0.92 9.56
C GLU A 22 -1.67 -0.47 10.17
N ARG A 23 -2.33 -1.49 9.63
CA ARG A 23 -2.23 -2.87 10.10
C ARG A 23 -0.81 -3.42 10.03
N GLU A 24 -0.11 -3.16 8.93
CA GLU A 24 1.27 -3.61 8.73
C GLU A 24 2.30 -2.74 9.48
N GLY A 25 1.87 -1.64 10.12
CA GLY A 25 2.72 -0.80 10.96
C GLY A 25 3.66 0.13 10.18
N TYR A 26 3.33 0.44 8.92
CA TYR A 26 4.10 1.41 8.13
C TYR A 26 4.01 2.82 8.75
N GLY A 27 5.10 3.58 8.72
CA GLY A 27 5.13 4.95 9.22
C GLY A 27 4.50 5.98 8.27
N LYS A 28 4.50 7.24 8.70
CA LYS A 28 3.89 8.36 7.93
C LYS A 28 4.67 8.76 6.69
N ARG A 29 5.96 8.42 6.65
CA ARG A 29 6.88 8.79 5.56
C ARG A 29 6.96 7.65 4.55
N ILE A 30 5.85 7.40 3.89
CA ILE A 30 5.75 6.43 2.80
C ILE A 30 5.34 7.09 1.48
N ALA A 31 5.71 6.45 0.38
CA ALA A 31 5.12 6.61 -0.95
C ALA A 31 4.55 5.25 -1.40
N VAL A 32 3.42 5.27 -2.09
CA VAL A 32 2.78 4.08 -2.64
C VAL A 32 2.69 4.21 -4.15
N GLU A 33 3.17 3.18 -4.85
CA GLU A 33 2.86 2.92 -6.24
C GLU A 33 1.74 1.87 -6.29
N TYR A 34 0.71 2.11 -7.08
CA TYR A 34 -0.44 1.23 -7.27
C TYR A 34 -0.60 0.96 -8.76
N ASN A 35 -0.47 -0.29 -9.18
CA ASN A 35 -0.54 -0.75 -10.57
C ASN A 35 0.34 0.07 -11.53
N GLY A 36 1.56 0.42 -11.09
CA GLY A 36 2.54 1.15 -11.88
C GLY A 36 2.41 2.69 -11.82
N GLU A 37 1.46 3.23 -11.06
CA GLU A 37 1.29 4.68 -10.89
C GLU A 37 1.44 5.11 -9.44
N ILE A 38 2.12 6.24 -9.21
CA ILE A 38 2.25 6.81 -7.85
C ILE A 38 0.89 7.30 -7.39
N LEU A 39 0.38 6.68 -6.32
CA LEU A 39 -0.93 7.00 -5.76
C LEU A 39 -0.83 8.20 -4.80
N PRO A 40 -1.62 9.27 -4.99
CA PRO A 40 -1.69 10.37 -4.03
C PRO A 40 -2.18 9.92 -2.66
N LYS A 41 -1.57 10.44 -1.58
CA LYS A 41 -1.96 10.11 -0.20
C LYS A 41 -3.43 10.36 0.12
N SER A 42 -4.07 11.33 -0.54
CA SER A 42 -5.49 11.63 -0.38
C SER A 42 -6.41 10.51 -0.86
N GLU A 43 -5.89 9.56 -1.65
CA GLU A 43 -6.66 8.42 -2.16
C GLU A 43 -6.51 7.17 -1.29
N TYR A 44 -5.63 7.17 -0.28
CA TYR A 44 -5.36 5.95 0.50
C TYR A 44 -6.60 5.48 1.28
N ASP A 45 -7.41 6.42 1.78
CA ASP A 45 -8.62 6.12 2.56
C ASP A 45 -9.79 5.64 1.69
N SER A 46 -9.76 5.87 0.38
CA SER A 46 -10.83 5.49 -0.55
C SER A 46 -10.43 4.37 -1.50
N ARG A 47 -9.13 4.06 -1.60
CA ARG A 47 -8.63 3.00 -2.49
C ARG A 47 -8.73 1.64 -1.82
N ILE A 48 -9.68 0.84 -2.28
CA ILE A 48 -9.82 -0.57 -1.89
C ILE A 48 -8.78 -1.41 -2.64
N ILE A 49 -8.09 -2.28 -1.92
CA ILE A 49 -7.18 -3.28 -2.47
C ILE A 49 -8.01 -4.45 -2.98
N LEU A 50 -7.81 -4.81 -4.25
CA LEU A 50 -8.56 -5.84 -4.97
C LEU A 50 -7.63 -6.97 -5.43
N LEU A 51 -8.26 -8.04 -5.93
CA LEU A 51 -7.56 -9.13 -6.60
C LEU A 51 -6.73 -8.60 -7.77
N ASP A 52 -5.52 -9.13 -7.92
CA ASP A 52 -4.56 -8.82 -8.98
C ASP A 52 -3.95 -7.41 -8.95
N ASP A 53 -4.22 -6.62 -7.90
CA ASP A 53 -3.48 -5.36 -7.69
C ASP A 53 -2.00 -5.63 -7.38
N GLU A 54 -1.13 -4.80 -7.94
CA GLU A 54 0.30 -4.74 -7.65
C GLU A 54 0.61 -3.41 -6.95
N ILE A 55 1.06 -3.50 -5.70
CA ILE A 55 1.27 -2.34 -4.83
C ILE A 55 2.70 -2.36 -4.30
N GLU A 56 3.44 -1.28 -4.52
CA GLU A 56 4.78 -1.10 -3.96
C GLU A 56 4.76 0.05 -2.94
N ILE A 57 5.14 -0.25 -1.70
CA ILE A 57 5.17 0.68 -0.57
C ILE A 57 6.61 0.88 -0.16
N VAL A 58 7.10 2.11 -0.31
CA VAL A 58 8.46 2.51 0.08
C VAL A 58 8.39 3.41 1.30
N GLU A 59 9.08 3.05 2.37
CA GLU A 59 9.25 3.88 3.57
C GLU A 59 10.58 4.62 3.55
N PHE A 60 10.53 5.94 3.72
CA PHE A 60 11.71 6.77 3.82
C PHE A 60 12.30 6.66 5.24
N MET A 61 13.34 5.84 5.40
CA MET A 61 14.21 5.90 6.58
C MET A 61 14.98 7.23 6.52
N GLY A 62 14.81 8.10 7.50
CA GLY A 62 15.48 9.40 7.52
C GLY A 62 17.00 9.25 7.47
N GLY A 63 17.63 9.87 6.48
CA GLY A 63 19.08 9.98 6.40
C GLY A 63 19.55 11.18 7.22
N GLY A 64 20.32 10.89 8.27
CA GLY A 64 21.24 11.81 8.92
C GLY A 64 22.64 11.24 8.81
#